data_AF-A0A6J5ECC5-F1
#
_entry.id   AF-A0A6J5ECC5-F1
#
_cell.length_a   1.000
_cell.length_b   1.000
_cell.length_c   1.000
_cell.angle_alpha   90.00
_cell.angle_beta   90.00
_cell.angle_gamma   90.00
#
_symmetry.space_group_name_H-M   'P 1'
#
loop_
_entity.id
_entity.type
_entity.pdbx_description
1 polymer ?
#
loop_
_entity_poly.entity_id
_entity_poly.type
_entity_poly.pdbx_seq_one_letter_code
_entity_poly.pdbx_strand_id
1 'polypeptide(L)'
;MAYVPIITAVEVSIVDRLKRGLGKMVAEVATYGGEFDDDELDTVVRRFPAAWVTFGGVKRTDPVSTSRSKWKAEAVFVVMVGARSVRNEQTSRHGGPAQSEVGTNLLVSAVRHLLNEQDMGLPIRNLQPGPVRTLFNTKVRNDAMSVYALEFRTAWVEDTLFLGAFPQGEAEGPLGAVFEQYGGQIDPETPDWKTTLLSYFLKPGTDRPADAADQIEMPQE
;
A
#
# COMPACT_ATOMS: atom_id res chain seq x y z
N MET A 1 -7.88 -2.23 18.77
CA MET A 1 -7.28 -2.97 17.64
C MET A 1 -6.01 -2.23 17.27
N ALA A 2 -4.86 -2.91 17.07
CA ALA A 2 -3.62 -2.21 16.73
C ALA A 2 -3.74 -1.56 15.34
N TYR A 3 -3.30 -0.31 15.20
CA TYR A 3 -3.24 0.35 13.90
C TYR A 3 -2.23 -0.37 12.99
N VAL A 4 -2.68 -0.74 11.78
CA VAL A 4 -1.82 -1.34 10.76
C VAL A 4 -1.67 -0.33 9.62
N PRO A 5 -0.45 0.14 9.33
CA PRO A 5 -0.21 1.03 8.20
C PRO A 5 -0.69 0.38 6.89
N ILE A 6 -1.32 1.18 6.02
CA ILE A 6 -1.86 0.67 4.75
C ILE A 6 -0.80 -0.02 3.89
N ILE A 7 0.45 0.47 3.92
CA ILE A 7 1.58 -0.14 3.20
C ILE A 7 1.79 -1.59 3.66
N THR A 8 1.87 -1.81 4.97
CA THR A 8 2.03 -3.14 5.58
C THR A 8 0.83 -4.04 5.28
N ALA A 9 -0.39 -3.49 5.39
CA ALA A 9 -1.61 -4.25 5.10
C ALA A 9 -1.62 -4.78 3.66
N VAL A 10 -1.25 -3.94 2.68
CA VAL A 10 -1.17 -4.32 1.27
C VAL A 10 -0.07 -5.36 1.04
N GLU A 11 1.12 -5.13 1.59
CA GLU A 11 2.26 -6.04 1.40
C GLU A 11 1.95 -7.46 1.92
N VAL A 12 1.45 -7.57 3.14
CA VAL A 12 1.07 -8.85 3.76
C VAL A 12 -0.07 -9.51 2.98
N SER A 13 -1.04 -8.75 2.49
CA SER A 13 -2.16 -9.28 1.72
C SER A 13 -1.74 -9.81 0.34
N ILE A 14 -0.78 -9.15 -0.31
CA ILE A 14 -0.18 -9.66 -1.54
C ILE A 14 0.57 -10.97 -1.25
N VAL A 15 1.38 -11.03 -0.19
CA VAL A 15 2.09 -12.25 0.22
C VAL A 15 1.10 -13.39 0.48
N ASP A 16 0.06 -13.17 1.28
CA ASP A 16 -0.94 -14.19 1.59
C ASP A 16 -1.65 -14.70 0.33
N ARG A 17 -2.07 -13.81 -0.56
CA ARG A 17 -2.72 -14.19 -1.81
C ARG A 17 -1.79 -14.98 -2.72
N LEU A 18 -0.53 -14.58 -2.85
CA LEU A 18 0.45 -15.30 -3.66
C LEU A 18 0.79 -16.66 -3.06
N LYS A 19 0.92 -16.78 -1.73
CA LYS A 19 1.08 -18.07 -1.05
C LYS A 19 -0.04 -19.04 -1.41
N ARG A 20 -1.30 -18.59 -1.29
CA ARG A 20 -2.48 -19.41 -1.58
C ARG A 20 -2.62 -19.72 -3.07
N GLY A 21 -2.35 -18.75 -3.94
CA GLY A 21 -2.58 -18.85 -5.38
C GLY A 21 -1.47 -19.59 -6.14
N LEU A 22 -0.20 -19.39 -5.77
CA LEU A 22 0.93 -20.09 -6.40
C LEU A 22 1.08 -21.51 -5.86
N GLY A 23 0.69 -21.76 -4.60
CA GLY A 23 0.74 -23.08 -3.98
C GLY A 23 2.14 -23.71 -4.12
N LYS A 24 2.21 -24.88 -4.75
CA LYS A 24 3.46 -25.64 -4.92
C LYS A 24 4.33 -25.16 -6.10
N MET A 25 3.95 -24.09 -6.81
CA MET A 25 4.77 -23.51 -7.88
C MET A 25 6.04 -22.82 -7.35
N VAL A 26 6.03 -22.42 -6.09
CA VAL A 26 7.13 -21.75 -5.41
C VAL A 26 7.40 -22.43 -4.07
N ALA A 27 8.66 -22.48 -3.66
CA ALA A 27 9.07 -22.95 -2.35
C ALA A 27 8.80 -21.89 -1.27
N GLU A 28 8.84 -20.60 -1.64
CA GLU A 28 8.68 -19.49 -0.71
C GLU A 28 7.93 -18.31 -1.35
N VAL A 29 7.11 -17.66 -0.53
CA VAL A 29 6.60 -16.31 -0.77
C VAL A 29 6.80 -15.49 0.51
N ALA A 30 7.48 -14.35 0.44
CA ALA A 30 7.78 -13.54 1.62
C ALA A 30 7.81 -12.04 1.31
N THR A 31 7.89 -11.21 2.34
CA THR A 31 8.25 -9.79 2.22
C THR A 31 9.76 -9.70 1.99
N TYR A 32 10.21 -8.78 1.14
CA TYR A 32 11.63 -8.56 0.88
C TYR A 32 12.29 -7.82 2.05
N GLY A 33 13.37 -8.41 2.58
CA GLY A 33 14.18 -7.87 3.67
C GLY A 33 15.60 -7.46 3.30
N GLY A 34 15.95 -7.41 2.00
CA GLY A 34 17.31 -7.09 1.54
C GLY A 34 18.09 -8.31 1.03
N GLU A 35 17.42 -9.41 0.71
CA GLU A 35 18.03 -10.69 0.33
C GLU A 35 18.94 -10.61 -0.91
N PHE A 36 18.85 -9.55 -1.72
CA PHE A 36 19.68 -9.35 -2.91
C PHE A 36 20.77 -8.28 -2.75
N ASP A 37 20.99 -7.72 -1.54
CA ASP A 37 21.79 -6.49 -1.39
C ASP A 37 23.31 -6.70 -1.20
N ASP A 38 23.84 -7.86 -0.78
CA ASP A 38 25.25 -8.30 -0.99
C ASP A 38 25.53 -9.71 -0.40
N ASP A 39 26.44 -10.48 -1.02
CA ASP A 39 26.98 -11.83 -0.67
C ASP A 39 26.01 -13.01 -0.39
N GLU A 40 24.70 -12.79 -0.32
CA GLU A 40 23.70 -13.85 -0.04
C GLU A 40 23.04 -14.47 -1.28
N LEU A 41 23.45 -14.07 -2.49
CA LEU A 41 22.79 -14.50 -3.73
C LEU A 41 22.78 -16.03 -3.89
N ASP A 42 23.85 -16.71 -3.47
CA ASP A 42 23.93 -18.18 -3.41
C ASP A 42 22.90 -18.80 -2.44
N THR A 43 22.58 -18.10 -1.34
CA THR A 43 21.60 -18.52 -0.32
C THR A 43 20.17 -18.31 -0.81
N VAL A 44 19.91 -17.23 -1.55
CA VAL A 44 18.60 -16.94 -2.14
C VAL A 44 18.27 -17.92 -3.26
N VAL A 45 19.25 -18.27 -4.09
CA VAL A 45 19.08 -19.23 -5.20
C VAL A 45 18.63 -20.60 -4.71
N ARG A 46 19.03 -21.02 -3.51
CA ARG A 46 18.58 -22.29 -2.91
C ARG A 46 17.08 -22.32 -2.62
N ARG A 47 16.44 -21.15 -2.51
CA ARG A 47 15.00 -21.02 -2.27
C ARG A 47 14.19 -20.95 -3.56
N PHE A 48 14.85 -20.91 -4.73
CA PHE A 48 14.15 -20.90 -6.01
C PHE A 48 13.46 -22.26 -6.31
N PRO A 49 12.25 -22.24 -6.89
CA PRO A 49 11.49 -21.05 -7.32
C PRO A 49 10.84 -20.29 -6.16
N ALA A 50 10.87 -18.96 -6.16
CA ALA A 50 10.34 -18.13 -5.07
C ALA A 50 9.82 -16.77 -5.52
N ALA A 51 9.01 -16.12 -4.67
CA ALA A 51 8.49 -14.77 -4.87
C ALA A 51 8.69 -13.88 -3.63
N TRP A 52 9.16 -12.65 -3.82
CA TRP A 52 9.30 -11.65 -2.75
C TRP A 52 8.50 -10.41 -3.07
N VAL A 53 7.83 -9.85 -2.08
CA VAL A 53 7.00 -8.64 -2.20
C VAL A 53 7.66 -7.50 -1.46
N THR A 54 7.69 -6.32 -2.07
CA THR A 54 8.24 -5.12 -1.43
C THR A 54 7.48 -3.86 -1.83
N PHE A 55 7.57 -2.83 -0.99
CA PHE A 55 7.09 -1.50 -1.31
C PHE A 55 8.08 -0.72 -2.19
N GLY A 56 7.64 -0.31 -3.37
CA GLY A 56 8.43 0.46 -4.35
C GLY A 56 8.32 1.99 -4.20
N GLY A 57 7.62 2.46 -3.16
CA GLY A 57 7.45 3.87 -2.83
C GLY A 57 6.17 4.52 -3.38
N VAL A 58 5.89 5.72 -2.88
CA VAL A 58 4.89 6.64 -3.44
C VAL A 58 5.54 7.45 -4.56
N LYS A 59 4.98 7.40 -5.77
CA LYS A 59 5.53 8.09 -6.94
C LYS A 59 4.97 9.50 -7.12
N ARG A 60 3.73 9.73 -6.66
CA ARG A 60 3.06 11.01 -6.76
C ARG A 60 2.01 11.13 -5.67
N THR A 61 1.85 12.33 -5.13
CA THR A 61 0.81 12.63 -4.14
C THR A 61 0.09 13.90 -4.57
N ASP A 62 -1.21 13.82 -4.79
CA ASP A 62 -2.03 14.91 -5.31
C ASP A 62 -3.18 15.22 -4.33
N PRO A 63 -3.55 16.50 -4.12
CA PRO A 63 -4.68 16.83 -3.27
C PRO A 63 -6.00 16.37 -3.92
N VAL A 64 -6.89 15.79 -3.12
CA VAL A 64 -8.21 15.31 -3.60
C VAL A 64 -9.21 16.48 -3.75
N SER A 65 -8.98 17.57 -3.03
CA SER A 65 -9.85 18.75 -2.98
C SER A 65 -9.03 20.02 -2.78
N THR A 66 -9.61 21.18 -3.13
CA THR A 66 -9.06 22.52 -2.87
C THR A 66 -8.78 22.77 -1.39
N SER A 67 -9.53 22.12 -0.47
CA SER A 67 -9.29 22.21 0.98
C SER A 67 -7.98 21.57 1.42
N ARG A 68 -7.37 20.71 0.58
CA ARG A 68 -6.12 19.96 0.86
C ARG A 68 -6.13 19.17 2.17
N SER A 69 -7.32 18.83 2.68
CA SER A 69 -7.52 17.99 3.87
C SER A 69 -7.34 16.50 3.57
N LYS A 70 -7.31 16.12 2.29
CA LYS A 70 -7.12 14.75 1.83
C LYS A 70 -6.17 14.71 0.65
N TRP A 71 -5.30 13.71 0.64
CA TRP A 71 -4.29 13.51 -0.39
C TRP A 71 -4.38 12.11 -0.97
N LYS A 72 -4.29 12.00 -2.29
CA LYS A 72 -4.22 10.72 -2.98
C LYS A 72 -2.76 10.37 -3.21
N ALA A 73 -2.27 9.33 -2.55
CA ALA A 73 -0.93 8.79 -2.74
C ALA A 73 -0.97 7.69 -3.81
N GLU A 74 -0.31 7.92 -4.96
CA GLU A 74 -0.11 6.91 -6.02
C GLU A 74 1.17 6.12 -5.74
N ALA A 75 1.03 4.82 -5.49
CA ALA A 75 2.09 3.98 -4.97
C ALA A 75 2.35 2.76 -5.83
N VAL A 76 3.54 2.17 -5.65
CA VAL A 76 3.98 0.97 -6.37
C VAL A 76 4.38 -0.10 -5.36
N PHE A 77 3.90 -1.32 -5.58
CA PHE A 77 4.43 -2.53 -4.97
C PHE A 77 5.16 -3.33 -6.03
N VAL A 78 6.22 -4.03 -5.64
CA VAL A 78 7.03 -4.83 -6.55
C VAL A 78 7.00 -6.27 -6.07
N VAL A 79 6.73 -7.20 -7.00
CA VAL A 79 6.88 -8.63 -6.77
C VAL A 79 8.09 -9.12 -7.57
N MET A 80 9.12 -9.58 -6.88
CA MET A 80 10.28 -10.22 -7.48
C MET A 80 10.03 -11.72 -7.57
N VAL A 81 10.17 -12.30 -8.76
CA VAL A 81 10.06 -13.75 -8.97
C VAL A 81 11.36 -14.29 -9.52
N GLY A 82 11.83 -15.40 -8.97
CA GLY A 82 13.07 -16.05 -9.37
C GLY A 82 12.91 -17.55 -9.57
N ALA A 83 13.53 -18.09 -10.61
CA ALA A 83 13.67 -19.53 -10.84
C ALA A 83 15.05 -19.87 -11.40
N ARG A 84 15.50 -21.11 -11.16
CA ARG A 84 16.74 -21.68 -11.71
C ARG A 84 16.45 -22.82 -12.69
N SER A 85 17.35 -23.02 -13.66
CA SER A 85 17.40 -24.20 -14.53
C SER A 85 18.77 -24.85 -14.46
N VAL A 86 18.76 -26.17 -14.29
CA VAL A 86 19.93 -27.04 -14.29
C VAL A 86 20.39 -27.45 -15.71
N ARG A 87 19.66 -27.09 -16.78
CA ARG A 87 19.91 -27.63 -18.13
C ARG A 87 20.25 -26.58 -19.21
N ASN A 88 19.60 -25.41 -19.22
CA ASN A 88 19.67 -24.40 -20.30
C ASN A 88 18.90 -23.11 -19.90
N GLU A 89 19.34 -21.94 -20.39
CA GLU A 89 18.63 -20.64 -20.29
C GLU A 89 17.20 -20.66 -20.87
N GLN A 90 16.96 -21.31 -22.02
CA GLN A 90 15.63 -21.44 -22.62
C GLN A 90 14.64 -22.18 -21.70
N THR A 91 15.10 -23.24 -21.02
CA THR A 91 14.32 -24.01 -20.03
C THR A 91 14.06 -23.21 -18.77
N SER A 92 14.95 -22.26 -18.40
CA SER A 92 14.72 -21.36 -17.26
C SER A 92 13.51 -20.46 -17.47
N ARG A 93 13.26 -20.03 -18.71
CA ARG A 93 12.18 -19.10 -19.04
C ARG A 93 10.84 -19.80 -19.25
N HIS A 94 10.83 -20.91 -19.97
CA HIS A 94 9.60 -21.62 -20.35
C HIS A 94 9.18 -22.69 -19.34
N GLY A 95 10.08 -23.06 -18.44
CA GLY A 95 9.94 -24.26 -17.63
C GLY A 95 10.43 -25.50 -18.39
N GLY A 96 10.43 -26.63 -17.69
CA GLY A 96 10.77 -27.92 -18.26
C GLY A 96 9.69 -28.97 -17.97
N PRO A 97 9.90 -30.23 -18.39
CA PRO A 97 8.86 -31.25 -18.35
C PRO A 97 8.45 -31.67 -16.93
N ALA A 98 9.25 -31.36 -15.91
CA ALA A 98 8.92 -31.65 -14.52
C ALA A 98 8.10 -30.52 -13.89
N GLN A 99 7.13 -30.85 -13.02
CA GLN A 99 6.34 -29.85 -12.28
C GLN A 99 7.21 -28.90 -11.42
N SER A 100 8.42 -29.33 -11.04
CA SER A 100 9.39 -28.50 -10.30
C SER A 100 10.11 -27.47 -11.18
N GLU A 101 10.00 -27.57 -12.50
CA GLU A 101 10.65 -26.67 -13.47
C GLU A 101 9.62 -25.65 -13.97
N VAL A 102 9.06 -24.85 -13.06
CA VAL A 102 7.94 -23.91 -13.33
C VAL A 102 8.33 -22.83 -14.36
N GLY A 103 9.60 -22.42 -14.41
CA GLY A 103 10.08 -21.40 -15.32
C GLY A 103 9.61 -19.99 -14.96
N THR A 104 10.46 -18.99 -15.16
CA THR A 104 10.19 -17.65 -14.64
C THR A 104 9.09 -16.92 -15.42
N ASN A 105 8.87 -17.22 -16.71
CA ASN A 105 7.76 -16.59 -17.46
C ASN A 105 6.39 -17.08 -16.97
N LEU A 106 6.30 -18.35 -16.53
CA LEU A 106 5.07 -18.89 -15.97
C LEU A 106 4.77 -18.25 -14.62
N LEU A 107 5.79 -18.05 -13.77
CA LEU A 107 5.66 -17.29 -12.52
C LEU A 107 5.20 -15.86 -12.77
N VAL A 108 5.80 -15.16 -13.75
CA VAL A 108 5.37 -13.81 -14.15
C VAL A 108 3.88 -13.80 -14.52
N SER A 109 3.45 -14.77 -15.34
CA SER A 109 2.06 -14.86 -15.79
C SER A 109 1.10 -15.17 -14.64
N ALA A 110 1.45 -16.12 -13.77
CA ALA A 110 0.64 -16.53 -12.62
C ALA A 110 0.49 -15.39 -11.60
N VAL A 111 1.58 -14.71 -11.25
CA VAL A 111 1.56 -13.56 -10.33
C VAL A 111 0.68 -12.44 -10.87
N ARG A 112 0.82 -12.09 -12.16
CA ARG A 112 -0.03 -11.07 -12.79
C ARG A 112 -1.50 -11.48 -12.79
N HIS A 113 -1.80 -12.74 -13.11
CA HIS A 113 -3.17 -13.24 -13.09
C HIS A 113 -3.79 -13.18 -11.68
N LEU A 114 -3.00 -13.48 -10.65
CA LEU A 114 -3.46 -13.43 -9.26
C LEU A 114 -3.69 -11.99 -8.80
N LEU A 115 -2.88 -11.01 -9.21
CA LEU A 115 -2.86 -9.67 -8.60
C LEU A 115 -3.57 -8.59 -9.42
N ASN A 116 -3.65 -8.71 -10.75
CA ASN A 116 -4.27 -7.68 -11.57
C ASN A 116 -5.73 -7.43 -11.13
N GLU A 117 -6.09 -6.16 -11.00
CA GLU A 117 -7.42 -5.68 -10.64
C GLU A 117 -7.93 -6.15 -9.26
N GLN A 118 -7.02 -6.54 -8.36
CA GLN A 118 -7.38 -6.92 -6.99
C GLN A 118 -7.10 -5.79 -5.99
N ASP A 119 -7.94 -5.66 -4.97
CA ASP A 119 -7.79 -4.72 -3.85
C ASP A 119 -7.55 -5.43 -2.50
N MET A 120 -7.69 -6.76 -2.46
CA MET A 120 -7.62 -7.60 -1.26
C MET A 120 -8.63 -7.22 -0.16
N GLY A 121 -9.72 -6.52 -0.52
CA GLY A 121 -10.66 -5.95 0.45
C GLY A 121 -10.09 -4.78 1.26
N LEU A 122 -8.97 -4.20 0.83
CA LEU A 122 -8.35 -3.02 1.43
C LEU A 122 -8.87 -1.74 0.76
N PRO A 123 -8.84 -0.58 1.45
CA PRO A 123 -9.27 0.71 0.90
C PRO A 123 -8.22 1.29 -0.06
N ILE A 124 -7.90 0.55 -1.12
CA ILE A 124 -6.95 0.93 -2.15
C ILE A 124 -7.62 0.86 -3.53
N ARG A 125 -7.13 1.66 -4.48
CA ARG A 125 -7.39 1.42 -5.90
C ARG A 125 -6.86 0.03 -6.26
N ASN A 126 -7.63 -0.75 -7.00
CA ASN A 126 -7.22 -2.07 -7.48
C ASN A 126 -5.81 -2.05 -8.09
N LEU A 127 -5.04 -3.10 -7.82
CA LEU A 127 -3.66 -3.25 -8.29
C LEU A 127 -3.62 -3.30 -9.81
N GLN A 128 -3.08 -2.25 -10.42
CA GLN A 128 -2.90 -2.16 -11.86
C GLN A 128 -1.53 -2.68 -12.27
N PRO A 129 -1.43 -3.45 -13.35
CA PRO A 129 -0.15 -3.93 -13.84
C PRO A 129 0.78 -2.78 -14.26
N GLY A 130 2.03 -2.86 -13.82
CA GLY A 130 3.13 -2.00 -14.23
C GLY A 130 4.15 -2.73 -15.10
N PRO A 131 5.33 -2.09 -15.29
CA PRO A 131 6.46 -2.70 -15.98
C PRO A 131 6.90 -4.04 -15.38
N VAL A 132 7.42 -4.91 -16.24
CA VAL A 132 8.16 -6.11 -15.84
C VAL A 132 9.61 -5.90 -16.25
N ARG A 133 10.53 -5.97 -15.29
CA ARG A 133 11.97 -5.71 -15.50
C ARG A 133 12.79 -6.93 -15.11
N THR A 134 13.83 -7.23 -15.87
CA THR A 134 14.81 -8.23 -15.48
C THR A 134 15.74 -7.61 -14.42
N LEU A 135 15.90 -8.24 -13.26
CA LEU A 135 16.89 -7.84 -12.27
C LEU A 135 18.21 -8.56 -12.48
N PHE A 136 18.15 -9.89 -12.64
CA PHE A 136 19.31 -10.73 -12.89
C PHE A 136 19.01 -11.73 -14.01
N ASN A 137 19.95 -11.88 -14.93
CA ASN A 137 19.99 -12.98 -15.90
C ASN A 137 21.46 -13.41 -16.03
N THR A 138 21.86 -14.38 -15.22
CA THR A 138 23.26 -14.81 -15.13
C THR A 138 23.36 -16.30 -14.84
N LYS A 139 24.57 -16.84 -14.97
CA LYS A 139 24.90 -18.21 -14.55
C LYS A 139 25.69 -18.15 -13.25
N VAL A 140 25.23 -18.84 -12.23
CA VAL A 140 25.98 -19.03 -10.97
C VAL A 140 26.29 -20.50 -10.82
N ARG A 141 27.59 -20.84 -10.71
CA ARG A 141 28.09 -22.22 -10.51
C ARG A 141 27.46 -23.27 -11.45
N ASN A 142 27.28 -22.93 -12.73
CA ASN A 142 26.64 -23.72 -13.81
C ASN A 142 25.10 -23.75 -13.86
N ASP A 143 24.39 -23.18 -12.88
CA ASP A 143 22.93 -23.04 -12.94
C ASP A 143 22.57 -21.69 -13.59
N ALA A 144 21.72 -21.72 -14.62
CA ALA A 144 21.16 -20.50 -15.19
C ALA A 144 20.01 -20.01 -14.30
N MET A 145 20.03 -18.75 -13.89
CA MET A 145 18.95 -18.14 -13.12
C MET A 145 18.38 -16.93 -13.83
N SER A 146 17.09 -16.69 -13.62
CA SER A 146 16.45 -15.46 -14.04
C SER A 146 15.54 -14.93 -12.95
N VAL A 147 15.66 -13.63 -12.67
CA VAL A 147 14.84 -12.91 -11.69
C VAL A 147 14.18 -11.73 -12.38
N TYR A 148 12.86 -11.61 -12.23
CA TYR A 148 12.07 -10.50 -12.74
C TYR A 148 11.41 -9.73 -11.60
N ALA A 149 11.41 -8.40 -11.68
CA ALA A 149 10.60 -7.50 -10.88
C ALA A 149 9.33 -7.14 -11.66
N LEU A 150 8.17 -7.38 -11.04
CA LEU A 150 6.86 -7.01 -11.54
C LEU A 150 6.32 -5.85 -10.71
N GLU A 151 6.11 -4.69 -11.32
CA GLU A 151 5.50 -3.55 -10.64
C GLU A 151 3.97 -3.63 -10.67
N PHE A 152 3.33 -3.29 -9.56
CA PHE A 152 1.88 -3.14 -9.42
C PHE A 152 1.56 -1.77 -8.83
N ARG A 153 0.78 -0.97 -9.56
CA ARG A 153 0.39 0.39 -9.15
C ARG A 153 -0.94 0.39 -8.42
N THR A 154 -1.01 1.08 -7.30
CA THR A 154 -2.22 1.31 -6.51
C THR A 154 -2.28 2.76 -6.03
N ALA A 155 -3.35 3.13 -5.35
CA ALA A 155 -3.44 4.41 -4.66
C ALA A 155 -4.37 4.30 -3.46
N TRP A 156 -4.15 5.12 -2.44
CA TRP A 156 -5.09 5.31 -1.33
C TRP A 156 -5.23 6.81 -1.02
N VAL A 157 -6.23 7.12 -0.21
CA VAL A 157 -6.46 8.49 0.30
C VAL A 157 -5.95 8.56 1.72
N GLU A 158 -5.18 9.60 2.01
CA GLU A 158 -4.65 9.95 3.31
C GLU A 158 -5.37 11.19 3.82
N ASP A 159 -5.78 11.16 5.08
CA ASP A 159 -6.28 12.32 5.80
C ASP A 159 -5.12 13.09 6.43
N THR A 160 -5.23 14.41 6.50
CA THR A 160 -4.19 15.27 7.06
C THR A 160 -4.76 16.22 8.10
N LEU A 161 -3.97 16.53 9.11
CA LEU A 161 -4.27 17.54 10.11
C LEU A 161 -4.48 18.92 9.49
N PHE A 162 -5.24 19.77 10.18
CA PHE A 162 -5.30 21.19 9.87
C PHE A 162 -3.93 21.86 10.05
N LEU A 163 -3.71 22.97 9.35
CA LEU A 163 -2.46 23.70 9.41
C LEU A 163 -2.14 24.13 10.85
N GLY A 164 -1.04 23.60 11.40
CA GLY A 164 -0.56 23.91 12.76
C GLY A 164 -1.18 23.05 13.86
N ALA A 165 -2.09 22.14 13.53
CA ALA A 165 -2.68 21.21 14.50
C ALA A 165 -1.76 19.99 14.74
N PHE A 166 -1.92 19.40 15.92
CA PHE A 166 -1.45 18.07 16.29
C PHE A 166 -2.62 17.09 16.35
N PRO A 167 -2.37 15.77 16.37
CA PRO A 167 -3.42 14.77 16.51
C PRO A 167 -4.24 14.94 17.80
N GLN A 168 -5.50 14.50 17.83
CA GLN A 168 -6.40 14.59 19.01
C GLN A 168 -6.43 13.31 19.85
N GLY A 169 -5.40 12.47 19.73
CA GLY A 169 -5.27 11.22 20.47
C GLY A 169 -6.28 10.15 20.03
N GLU A 170 -6.68 9.27 20.94
CA GLU A 170 -7.64 8.20 20.61
C GLU A 170 -8.98 8.71 20.05
N ALA A 171 -9.40 9.94 20.40
CA ALA A 171 -10.64 10.56 19.90
C ALA A 171 -10.65 10.77 18.38
N GLU A 172 -9.50 11.02 17.76
CA GLU A 172 -9.36 11.15 16.30
C GLU A 172 -9.41 9.79 15.58
N GLY A 173 -9.12 8.71 16.30
CA GLY A 173 -9.15 7.34 15.80
C GLY A 173 -7.84 6.57 16.01
N PRO A 174 -7.68 5.42 15.34
CA PRO A 174 -6.61 4.47 15.66
C PRO A 174 -5.19 5.01 15.48
N LEU A 175 -4.96 5.91 14.52
CA LEU A 175 -3.65 6.53 14.32
C LEU A 175 -3.35 7.60 15.38
N GLY A 176 -4.38 8.35 15.83
CA GLY A 176 -4.26 9.29 16.94
C GLY A 176 -3.85 8.58 18.25
N ALA A 177 -4.43 7.41 18.53
CA ALA A 177 -4.03 6.57 19.66
C ALA A 177 -2.56 6.14 19.60
N VAL A 178 -2.00 5.94 18.39
CA VAL A 178 -0.56 5.64 18.23
C VAL A 178 0.29 6.82 18.65
N PHE A 179 -0.04 8.05 18.21
CA PHE A 179 0.70 9.24 18.61
C PHE A 179 0.71 9.42 20.14
N GLU A 180 -0.44 9.21 20.78
CA GLU A 180 -0.58 9.26 22.23
C GLU A 180 0.26 8.19 22.93
N GLN A 181 0.23 6.94 22.44
CA GLN A 181 1.02 5.83 22.97
C GLN A 181 2.53 6.12 22.97
N TYR A 182 3.03 6.82 21.95
CA TYR A 182 4.43 7.21 21.84
C TYR A 182 4.77 8.54 22.53
N GLY A 183 3.83 9.13 23.27
CA GLY A 183 4.04 10.38 24.01
C GLY A 183 4.18 11.61 23.11
N GLY A 184 3.55 11.59 21.93
CA GLY A 184 3.47 12.74 21.03
C GLY A 184 2.67 13.89 21.64
N GLN A 185 2.83 15.09 21.07
CA GLN A 185 1.95 16.22 21.40
C GLN A 185 0.55 15.95 20.85
N ILE A 186 -0.46 16.17 21.70
CA ILE A 186 -1.87 15.94 21.40
C ILE A 186 -2.64 17.26 21.60
N ASP A 187 -3.42 17.65 20.61
CA ASP A 187 -4.32 18.79 20.72
C ASP A 187 -5.63 18.38 21.44
N PRO A 188 -6.31 19.33 22.12
CA PRO A 188 -7.64 19.06 22.64
C PRO A 188 -8.61 18.72 21.52
N GLU A 189 -9.63 17.94 21.84
CA GLU A 189 -10.70 17.56 20.92
C GLU A 189 -11.36 18.80 20.29
N THR A 190 -11.64 18.73 18.97
CA THR A 190 -12.33 19.82 18.28
C THR A 190 -13.73 19.98 18.86
N PRO A 191 -14.15 21.18 19.28
CA PRO A 191 -15.51 21.37 19.78
C PRO A 191 -16.54 21.09 18.68
N ASP A 192 -17.58 20.33 19.02
CA ASP A 192 -18.71 20.11 18.11
C ASP A 192 -19.37 21.42 17.69
N TRP A 193 -19.72 21.51 16.41
CA TRP A 193 -20.57 22.60 15.93
C TRP A 193 -22.03 22.33 16.31
N LYS A 194 -22.45 22.88 17.44
CA LYS A 194 -23.79 22.61 18.01
C LYS A 194 -24.90 23.45 17.40
N THR A 195 -24.62 24.73 17.13
CA THR A 195 -25.67 25.69 16.78
C THR A 195 -25.13 26.80 15.89
N THR A 196 -25.95 27.26 14.95
CA THR A 196 -25.74 28.49 14.19
C THR A 196 -26.88 29.46 14.45
N LEU A 197 -26.55 30.68 14.86
CA LEU A 197 -27.51 31.76 15.01
C LEU A 197 -27.31 32.78 13.89
N LEU A 198 -28.34 32.99 13.07
CA LEU A 198 -28.40 34.07 12.08
C LEU A 198 -29.24 35.21 12.66
N SER A 199 -28.67 36.40 12.74
CA SER A 199 -29.37 37.61 13.22
C SER A 199 -29.49 38.62 12.08
N TYR A 200 -30.72 39.04 11.78
CA TYR A 200 -31.03 39.92 10.66
C TYR A 200 -31.28 41.35 11.14
N PHE A 201 -30.59 42.31 10.52
CA PHE A 201 -30.71 43.73 10.85
C PHE A 201 -31.07 44.52 9.59
N LEU A 202 -32.24 45.15 9.57
CA LEU A 202 -32.66 46.08 8.51
C LEU A 202 -31.84 47.38 8.50
N LYS A 203 -31.24 47.72 9.65
CA LYS A 203 -30.33 48.85 9.86
C LYS A 203 -29.10 48.33 10.61
N PRO A 204 -28.04 47.92 9.91
CA PRO A 204 -26.80 47.45 10.52
C PRO A 204 -26.09 48.58 11.31
N GLY A 205 -25.30 48.22 12.33
CA GLY A 205 -24.49 49.17 13.11
C GLY A 205 -25.25 49.99 14.16
N THR A 206 -26.39 49.50 14.64
CA THR A 206 -27.17 50.12 15.72
C THR A 206 -27.26 49.17 16.91
N ASP A 207 -27.25 49.68 18.15
CA ASP A 207 -27.36 48.87 19.39
C ASP A 207 -28.77 48.30 19.65
N ARG A 208 -29.59 48.18 18.60
CA ARG A 208 -30.95 47.64 18.71
C ARG A 208 -30.92 46.12 18.52
N PRO A 209 -31.86 45.37 19.14
CA PRO A 209 -31.98 43.94 18.92
C PRO A 209 -32.26 43.63 17.43
N ALA A 210 -31.90 42.43 17.00
CA ALA A 210 -32.14 41.96 15.64
C ALA A 210 -33.62 42.02 15.29
N ASP A 211 -33.95 42.39 14.05
CA ASP A 211 -35.33 42.48 13.57
C ASP A 211 -35.92 41.06 13.34
N ALA A 212 -35.07 40.07 13.10
CA ALA A 212 -35.40 38.65 13.08
C ALA A 212 -34.16 37.82 13.44
N ALA A 213 -34.35 36.59 13.90
CA ALA A 213 -33.27 35.64 14.11
C ALA A 213 -33.71 34.22 13.78
N ASP A 214 -32.83 33.46 13.14
CA ASP A 214 -32.98 32.03 12.91
C ASP A 214 -31.93 31.28 13.72
N GLN A 215 -32.36 30.29 14.50
CA GLN A 215 -31.49 29.38 15.23
C GLN A 215 -31.54 28.01 14.56
N ILE A 216 -30.40 27.57 14.06
CA ILE A 216 -30.23 26.26 13.44
C ILE A 216 -29.45 25.40 14.42
N GLU A 217 -30.12 24.45 15.05
CA GLU A 217 -29.48 23.40 15.83
C GLU A 217 -29.01 22.30 14.89
N MET A 218 -27.74 21.91 15.02
CA MET A 218 -27.22 20.80 14.23
C MET A 218 -27.79 19.50 14.80
N PRO A 219 -28.27 18.57 13.96
CA PRO A 219 -28.72 17.27 14.43
C PRO A 219 -27.56 16.59 15.17
N GLN A 220 -27.84 16.06 16.35
CA GLN A 220 -26.89 15.20 17.05
C GLN A 220 -26.84 13.87 16.29
N GLU A 221 -25.69 13.56 15.70
CA GLU A 221 -25.41 12.23 15.14
C GLU A 221 -25.22 11.17 16.24
#